data_AF-A0A131XGA5-F1
#
_entry.id   AF-A0A131XGA5-F1
#
_cell.length_a   1.000
_cell.length_b   1.000
_cell.length_c   1.000
_cell.angle_alpha   90.00
_cell.angle_beta   90.00
_cell.angle_gamma   90.00
#
_symmetry.space_group_name_H-M   'P 1'
#
loop_
_entity.id
_entity.type
_entity.pdbx_description
1 polymer ?
#
loop_
_entity_poly.entity_id
_entity_poly.type
_entity_poly.pdbx_seq_one_letter_code
_entity_poly.pdbx_strand_id
1 'polypeptide(L)'
;AMEFQRHLLLAAIFIVPCNGLCEHGTLSNKEVRSDSATYVKKMLCGNEALVVFMSNEGQNNHPICWRSQYGGTRIGGFQHNLTYYRLNSRGETEGGSWNIRNTTYRVSRMNNGATVGVRAYMGNGSRDADLFRVYNVYYASADCFIMGTPLSETTSFDKKHLNRGIYQKPPDSSRCLLWAPESSHSALRTCQEKYSRICSNVGISAYHYNETECRILAPL
;
A
#
# COMPACT_ATOMS: atom_id res chain seq x y z
N ALA A 1 0.09 57.78 -40.07
CA ALA A 1 -0.26 56.37 -40.34
C ALA A 1 0.68 55.51 -39.53
N MET A 2 0.11 54.61 -38.72
CA MET A 2 0.82 53.71 -37.81
C MET A 2 1.47 52.57 -38.61
N GLU A 3 2.73 52.25 -38.32
CA GLU A 3 3.38 51.04 -38.84
C GLU A 3 3.56 50.04 -37.71
N PHE A 4 3.07 48.83 -37.97
CA PHE A 4 2.71 47.79 -37.02
C PHE A 4 3.87 46.79 -36.86
N GLN A 5 4.25 46.50 -35.61
CA GLN A 5 4.70 45.23 -35.03
C GLN A 5 5.25 44.11 -35.96
N ARG A 6 6.36 43.48 -35.52
CA ARG A 6 6.37 42.07 -35.04
C ARG A 6 7.79 41.62 -34.64
N HIS A 7 8.06 41.55 -33.34
CA HIS A 7 9.09 40.68 -32.80
C HIS A 7 8.40 39.54 -32.03
N LEU A 8 8.47 38.33 -32.58
CA LEU A 8 8.10 37.10 -31.88
C LEU A 8 9.15 36.83 -30.81
N LEU A 9 8.76 36.93 -29.53
CA LEU A 9 9.50 36.34 -28.42
C LEU A 9 8.95 34.92 -28.20
N LEU A 10 9.68 33.93 -28.68
CA LEU A 10 9.51 32.52 -28.31
C LEU A 10 9.97 32.34 -26.86
N ALA A 11 9.03 32.41 -25.92
CA ALA A 11 9.27 31.96 -24.56
C ALA A 11 9.29 30.43 -24.53
N ALA A 12 10.50 29.85 -24.49
CA ALA A 12 10.69 28.44 -24.20
C ALA A 12 10.29 28.18 -22.74
N ILE A 13 9.07 27.69 -22.53
CA ILE A 13 8.61 27.19 -21.24
C ILE A 13 9.32 25.86 -21.00
N PHE A 14 10.43 25.89 -20.27
CA PHE A 14 11.01 24.69 -19.68
C PHE A 14 9.99 24.16 -18.66
N ILE A 15 9.26 23.12 -19.06
CA ILE A 15 8.51 22.27 -18.12
C ILE A 15 9.57 21.53 -17.31
N VAL A 16 10.00 22.14 -16.20
CA VAL A 16 10.72 21.42 -15.16
C VAL A 16 9.71 20.40 -14.61
N PRO A 17 9.93 19.08 -14.74
CA PRO A 17 9.08 18.13 -14.05
C PRO A 17 9.15 18.47 -12.56
N CYS A 18 8.00 18.76 -11.95
CA CYS A 18 7.86 18.90 -10.52
C CYS A 18 8.26 17.58 -9.85
N ASN A 19 9.55 17.37 -9.62
CA ASN A 19 10.11 16.36 -8.73
C ASN A 19 10.14 16.87 -7.27
N GLY A 20 9.31 17.86 -6.95
CA GLY A 20 9.27 18.49 -5.63
C GLY A 20 8.01 18.08 -4.90
N LEU A 21 8.14 17.19 -3.89
CA LEU A 21 7.35 17.14 -2.64
C LEU A 21 7.58 15.85 -1.81
N CYS A 22 8.81 15.31 -1.79
CA CYS A 22 9.18 14.23 -0.85
C CYS A 22 10.34 14.62 0.08
N GLU A 23 10.85 15.85 -0.01
CA GLU A 23 11.86 16.37 0.92
C GLU A 23 11.20 17.24 2.00
N HIS A 24 11.60 16.99 3.24
CA HIS A 24 11.22 17.74 4.46
C HIS A 24 9.89 17.41 5.12
N GLY A 25 9.76 16.15 5.56
CA GLY A 25 9.39 15.91 6.96
C GLY A 25 10.67 15.68 7.76
N THR A 26 11.09 16.66 8.56
CA THR A 26 12.25 16.56 9.47
C THR A 26 12.14 15.33 10.38
N LEU A 27 12.86 14.26 10.03
CA LEU A 27 13.14 13.13 10.92
C LEU A 27 14.64 13.15 11.18
N SER A 28 14.99 13.61 12.38
CA SER A 28 16.31 13.57 13.04
C SER A 28 17.31 12.57 12.42
N ASN A 29 18.44 13.09 11.93
CA ASN A 29 19.56 12.37 11.30
C ASN A 29 20.40 11.50 12.26
N LYS A 30 19.83 10.91 13.31
CA LYS A 30 20.57 10.13 14.32
C LYS A 30 20.10 8.70 14.56
N GLU A 31 19.59 8.03 13.53
CA GLU A 31 19.16 6.63 13.65
C GLU A 31 19.61 5.81 12.46
N VAL A 32 20.44 4.80 12.73
CA VAL A 32 20.82 3.71 11.82
C VAL A 32 19.63 3.34 10.93
N ARG A 33 19.80 3.52 9.61
CA ARG A 33 18.76 3.33 8.60
C ARG A 33 18.31 1.87 8.59
N SER A 34 17.06 1.60 8.94
CA SER A 34 16.40 0.42 8.37
C SER A 34 16.14 0.73 6.90
N ASP A 35 16.90 0.10 6.00
CA ASP A 35 16.77 0.28 4.55
C ASP A 35 15.32 0.07 4.09
N SER A 36 14.60 -0.85 4.74
CA SER A 36 13.21 -1.17 4.41
C SER A 36 12.27 0.02 4.59
N ALA A 37 12.37 0.79 5.69
CA ALA A 37 11.54 1.96 5.90
C ALA A 37 11.77 3.03 4.81
N THR A 38 13.01 3.14 4.33
CA THR A 38 13.38 4.09 3.27
C THR A 38 12.75 3.67 1.95
N TYR A 39 12.84 2.38 1.58
CA TYR A 39 12.23 1.86 0.35
C TYR A 39 10.71 2.03 0.34
N VAL A 40 10.04 1.67 1.45
CA VAL A 40 8.58 1.84 1.56
C VAL A 40 8.16 3.30 1.41
N LYS A 41 8.87 4.23 2.06
CA LYS A 41 8.59 5.67 1.92
C LYS A 41 8.75 6.15 0.48
N LYS A 42 9.80 5.70 -0.22
CA LYS A 42 10.03 6.07 -1.62
C LYS A 42 8.90 5.58 -2.53
N MET A 43 8.46 4.33 -2.37
CA MET A 43 7.33 3.80 -3.14
C MET A 43 6.02 4.52 -2.82
N LEU A 44 5.71 4.79 -1.55
CA LEU A 44 4.50 5.52 -1.18
C LEU A 44 4.50 6.98 -1.67
N CYS A 45 5.67 7.59 -1.84
CA CYS A 45 5.79 8.94 -2.39
C CYS A 45 5.92 8.96 -3.92
N GLY A 46 5.90 7.79 -4.58
CA GLY A 46 6.03 7.68 -6.03
C GLY A 46 4.82 8.22 -6.78
N ASN A 47 5.04 8.69 -8.02
CA ASN A 47 3.96 9.14 -8.90
C ASN A 47 3.14 7.97 -9.48
N GLU A 48 3.78 6.81 -9.58
CA GLU A 48 3.16 5.59 -10.07
C GLU A 48 2.24 4.97 -9.03
N ALA A 49 1.10 4.43 -9.46
CA ALA A 49 0.22 3.71 -8.56
C ALA A 49 0.87 2.43 -8.05
N LEU A 50 0.60 2.10 -6.79
CA LEU A 50 0.99 0.83 -6.21
C LEU A 50 -0.19 -0.12 -6.27
N VAL A 51 0.06 -1.38 -6.62
CA VAL A 51 -0.93 -2.45 -6.58
C VAL A 51 -0.48 -3.57 -5.64
N VAL A 52 -1.44 -4.32 -5.11
CA VAL A 52 -1.13 -5.58 -4.43
C VAL A 52 -0.99 -6.66 -5.49
N PHE A 53 0.25 -7.09 -5.76
CA PHE A 53 0.56 -8.12 -6.74
C PHE A 53 0.21 -9.53 -6.25
N MET A 54 0.43 -9.80 -4.97
CA MET A 54 0.06 -11.07 -4.34
C MET A 54 -0.48 -10.77 -2.95
N SER A 55 -1.52 -11.49 -2.53
CA SER A 55 -1.98 -11.47 -1.15
C SER A 55 -2.42 -12.84 -0.66
N ASN A 56 -2.31 -13.00 0.65
CA ASN A 56 -2.83 -14.12 1.42
C ASN A 56 -3.68 -13.52 2.53
N GLU A 57 -4.94 -13.90 2.57
CA GLU A 57 -6.00 -13.26 3.35
C GLU A 57 -6.70 -14.29 4.23
N GLY A 58 -7.07 -13.89 5.45
CA GLY A 58 -7.75 -14.75 6.42
C GLY A 58 -9.25 -14.96 6.16
N GLN A 59 -9.85 -14.25 5.20
CA GLN A 59 -11.29 -14.29 4.92
C GLN A 59 -11.59 -14.59 3.45
N ASN A 60 -12.73 -15.22 3.19
CA ASN A 60 -13.19 -15.47 1.81
C ASN A 60 -13.62 -14.18 1.10
N ASN A 61 -14.31 -13.26 1.79
CA ASN A 61 -14.74 -11.95 1.26
C ASN A 61 -13.62 -10.90 1.24
N HIS A 62 -12.40 -11.36 0.98
CA HIS A 62 -11.22 -10.51 1.00
C HIS A 62 -11.21 -9.54 -0.19
N PRO A 63 -10.47 -8.44 -0.05
CA PRO A 63 -10.31 -7.47 -1.13
C PRO A 63 -9.28 -7.98 -2.15
N ILE A 64 -9.59 -7.77 -3.43
CA ILE A 64 -8.73 -8.01 -4.59
C ILE A 64 -8.57 -6.71 -5.38
N CYS A 65 -7.74 -6.71 -6.43
CA CYS A 65 -7.55 -5.55 -7.30
C CYS A 65 -7.23 -4.25 -6.56
N TRP A 66 -6.40 -4.35 -5.51
CA TRP A 66 -5.98 -3.18 -4.75
C TRP A 66 -5.12 -2.27 -5.61
N ARG A 67 -5.45 -0.99 -5.59
CA ARG A 67 -4.68 0.06 -6.26
C ARG A 67 -4.64 1.30 -5.39
N SER A 68 -3.45 1.82 -5.13
CA SER A 68 -3.19 2.94 -4.24
C SER A 68 -2.46 4.04 -4.99
N GLN A 69 -3.16 5.15 -5.27
CA GLN A 69 -2.60 6.30 -5.97
C GLN A 69 -2.16 7.36 -4.97
N TYR A 70 -0.91 7.80 -5.04
CA TYR A 70 -0.42 8.91 -4.23
C TYR A 70 -1.15 10.22 -4.59
N GLY A 71 -1.63 10.92 -3.58
CA GLY A 71 -2.35 12.20 -3.72
C GLY A 71 -1.64 13.37 -3.04
N GLY A 72 -0.51 13.14 -2.36
CA GLY A 72 0.27 14.18 -1.68
C GLY A 72 0.69 13.81 -0.26
N THR A 73 1.53 14.66 0.33
CA THR A 73 1.97 14.51 1.72
C THR A 73 1.15 15.40 2.64
N ARG A 74 0.69 14.88 3.77
CA ARG A 74 0.04 15.65 4.84
C ARG A 74 0.75 15.43 6.17
N ILE A 75 0.46 16.29 7.15
CA ILE A 75 0.92 16.11 8.53
C ILE A 75 0.53 14.70 8.99
N GLY A 76 1.53 13.84 9.18
CA GLY A 76 1.35 12.49 9.69
C GLY A 76 1.45 11.34 8.68
N GLY A 77 1.68 11.59 7.38
CA GLY A 77 1.96 10.52 6.41
C GLY A 77 1.74 10.86 4.93
N PHE A 78 1.74 9.81 4.10
CA PHE A 78 1.47 9.87 2.67
C PHE A 78 -0.02 9.66 2.44
N GLN A 79 -0.69 10.62 1.81
CA GLN A 79 -2.10 10.52 1.48
C GLN A 79 -2.26 9.82 0.13
N HIS A 80 -3.15 8.86 0.07
CA HIS A 80 -3.48 8.12 -1.13
C HIS A 80 -4.99 7.97 -1.29
N ASN A 81 -5.40 7.81 -2.54
CA ASN A 81 -6.68 7.22 -2.88
C ASN A 81 -6.49 5.72 -3.08
N LEU A 82 -7.06 4.91 -2.18
CA LEU A 82 -7.01 3.46 -2.24
C LEU A 82 -8.32 2.93 -2.80
N THR A 83 -8.24 2.17 -3.89
CA THR A 83 -9.36 1.44 -4.47
C THR A 83 -9.12 -0.05 -4.39
N TYR A 84 -10.20 -0.83 -4.23
CA TYR A 84 -10.16 -2.28 -4.27
C TYR A 84 -11.55 -2.85 -4.57
N TYR A 85 -11.59 -4.07 -5.09
CA TYR A 85 -12.82 -4.82 -5.26
C TYR A 85 -12.96 -5.80 -4.10
N ARG A 86 -14.11 -5.78 -3.42
CA ARG A 86 -14.41 -6.70 -2.32
C ARG A 86 -15.26 -7.85 -2.83
N LEU A 87 -14.76 -9.08 -2.69
CA LEU A 87 -15.51 -10.28 -2.99
C LEU A 87 -16.73 -10.42 -2.06
N ASN A 88 -17.72 -11.18 -2.52
CA ASN A 88 -18.89 -11.49 -1.72
C ASN A 88 -18.54 -12.42 -0.54
N SER A 89 -19.52 -12.75 0.32
CA SER A 89 -19.31 -13.62 1.50
C SER A 89 -18.80 -15.03 1.17
N ARG A 90 -19.01 -15.50 -0.05
CA ARG A 90 -18.55 -16.80 -0.57
C ARG A 90 -17.17 -16.73 -1.23
N GLY A 91 -16.59 -15.54 -1.38
CA GLY A 91 -15.34 -15.32 -2.10
C GLY A 91 -15.51 -15.26 -3.62
N GLU A 92 -16.71 -14.97 -4.10
CA GLU A 92 -16.99 -14.85 -5.53
C GLU A 92 -17.02 -13.37 -5.94
N THR A 93 -16.75 -13.11 -7.22
CA THR A 93 -16.86 -11.78 -7.81
C THR A 93 -18.32 -11.37 -8.00
N GLU A 94 -19.23 -12.29 -8.31
CA GLU A 94 -20.64 -11.98 -8.45
C GLU A 94 -21.24 -11.45 -7.14
N GLY A 95 -21.84 -10.26 -7.19
CA GLY A 95 -22.35 -9.57 -6.00
C GLY A 95 -21.27 -8.93 -5.11
N GLY A 96 -20.00 -8.92 -5.55
CA GLY A 96 -18.94 -8.10 -4.96
C GLY A 96 -19.11 -6.61 -5.26
N SER A 97 -18.22 -5.78 -4.73
CA SER A 97 -18.32 -4.32 -4.88
C SER A 97 -16.99 -3.58 -4.88
N TRP A 98 -16.93 -2.52 -5.68
CA TRP A 98 -15.82 -1.57 -5.60
C TRP A 98 -15.91 -0.68 -4.39
N ASN A 99 -14.74 -0.46 -3.79
CA ASN A 99 -14.58 0.35 -2.61
C ASN A 99 -13.47 1.37 -2.86
N ILE A 100 -13.75 2.61 -2.46
CA ILE A 100 -12.81 3.73 -2.50
C ILE A 100 -12.57 4.19 -1.06
N ARG A 101 -11.32 4.40 -0.68
CA ARG A 101 -10.92 4.83 0.66
C ARG A 101 -9.90 5.94 0.61
N ASN A 102 -10.22 7.03 1.31
CA ASN A 102 -9.25 8.05 1.64
C ASN A 102 -8.27 7.48 2.67
N THR A 103 -7.03 7.25 2.25
CA THR A 103 -6.07 6.48 3.03
C THR A 103 -4.84 7.30 3.33
N THR A 104 -4.36 7.25 4.58
CA THR A 104 -3.06 7.82 4.96
C THR A 104 -2.14 6.70 5.44
N TYR A 105 -0.98 6.58 4.80
CA TYR A 105 0.07 5.65 5.19
C TYR A 105 1.12 6.36 6.03
N ARG A 106 1.43 5.82 7.21
CA ARG A 106 2.50 6.31 8.09
C ARG A 106 3.56 5.24 8.27
N VAL A 107 4.76 5.50 7.79
CA VAL A 107 5.89 4.58 7.93
C VAL A 107 6.68 4.91 9.19
N SER A 108 6.79 3.93 10.09
CA SER A 108 7.49 4.06 11.37
C SER A 108 8.53 2.95 11.55
N ARG A 109 9.53 3.20 12.40
CA ARG A 109 10.51 2.20 12.81
C ARG A 109 10.08 1.59 14.13
N MET A 110 10.17 0.28 14.27
CA MET A 110 9.87 -0.41 15.53
C MET A 110 10.80 -1.62 15.68
N ASN A 111 11.54 -1.70 16.79
CA ASN A 111 12.33 -2.86 17.20
C ASN A 111 13.09 -3.56 16.06
N ASN A 112 14.03 -2.84 15.41
CA ASN A 112 14.85 -3.31 14.28
C ASN A 112 14.11 -3.56 12.95
N GLY A 113 12.81 -3.27 12.85
CA GLY A 113 12.00 -3.39 11.63
C GLY A 113 11.30 -2.09 11.23
N ALA A 114 10.61 -2.14 10.09
CA ALA A 114 9.73 -1.09 9.62
C ALA A 114 8.26 -1.52 9.78
N THR A 115 7.39 -0.54 10.03
CA THR A 115 5.94 -0.72 10.13
C THR A 115 5.23 0.30 9.27
N VAL A 116 4.03 -0.05 8.80
CA VAL A 116 3.14 0.84 8.06
C VAL A 116 1.82 0.91 8.80
N GLY A 117 1.53 2.06 9.40
CA GLY A 117 0.21 2.40 9.89
C GLY A 117 -0.68 2.84 8.73
N VAL A 118 -1.76 2.11 8.48
CA VAL A 118 -2.77 2.43 7.46
C VAL A 118 -3.97 3.04 8.17
N ARG A 119 -4.32 4.27 7.80
CA ARG A 119 -5.53 4.96 8.26
C ARG A 119 -6.47 5.13 7.09
N ALA A 120 -7.42 4.20 6.93
CA ALA A 120 -8.39 4.19 5.85
C ALA A 120 -9.77 4.66 6.35
N TYR A 121 -10.39 5.55 5.60
CA TYR A 121 -11.71 6.09 5.90
C TYR A 121 -12.66 5.89 4.72
N MET A 122 -13.91 5.54 5.05
CA MET A 122 -15.02 5.44 4.12
C MET A 122 -15.48 6.83 3.67
N GLY A 123 -16.32 6.91 2.63
CA GLY A 123 -16.83 8.18 2.10
C GLY A 123 -17.62 9.02 3.11
N ASN A 124 -18.23 8.38 4.12
CA ASN A 124 -18.92 9.05 5.22
C ASN A 124 -17.97 9.48 6.37
N GLY A 125 -16.65 9.32 6.22
CA GLY A 125 -15.64 9.66 7.23
C GLY A 125 -15.46 8.64 8.35
N SER A 126 -16.26 7.56 8.38
CA SER A 126 -16.06 6.48 9.35
C SER A 126 -14.81 5.64 9.03
N ARG A 127 -14.20 5.04 10.05
CA ARG A 127 -13.00 4.20 9.90
C ARG A 127 -13.38 2.89 9.21
N ASP A 128 -12.61 2.50 8.20
CA ASP A 128 -12.70 1.16 7.64
C ASP A 128 -12.00 0.17 8.58
N ALA A 129 -12.76 -0.59 9.37
CA ALA A 129 -12.22 -1.49 10.40
C ALA A 129 -11.38 -2.65 9.83
N ASP A 130 -11.59 -3.02 8.57
CA ASP A 130 -10.78 -4.04 7.92
C ASP A 130 -9.39 -3.48 7.58
N LEU A 131 -9.33 -2.27 7.04
CA LEU A 131 -8.09 -1.68 6.53
C LEU A 131 -7.31 -0.85 7.55
N PHE A 132 -7.99 -0.23 8.52
CA PHE A 132 -7.38 0.64 9.51
C PHE A 132 -6.60 -0.19 10.54
N ARG A 133 -5.28 -0.34 10.33
CA ARG A 133 -4.39 -1.10 11.24
C ARG A 133 -2.92 -0.79 11.01
N VAL A 134 -2.06 -1.36 11.85
CA VAL A 134 -0.61 -1.34 11.68
C VAL A 134 -0.14 -2.67 11.11
N TYR A 135 0.67 -2.61 10.06
CA TYR A 135 1.30 -3.76 9.42
C TYR A 135 2.80 -3.77 9.71
N ASN A 136 3.37 -4.97 9.89
CA ASN A 136 4.81 -5.16 9.87
C ASN A 136 5.30 -5.22 8.42
N VAL A 137 6.43 -4.59 8.13
CA VAL A 137 7.13 -4.73 6.86
C VAL A 137 8.16 -5.84 7.02
N TYR A 138 7.93 -6.95 6.31
CA TYR A 138 8.80 -8.13 6.37
C TYR A 138 9.96 -8.07 5.37
N TYR A 139 9.77 -7.35 4.28
CA TYR A 139 10.78 -7.15 3.23
C TYR A 139 10.47 -5.87 2.46
N ALA A 140 11.50 -5.18 1.98
CA ALA A 140 11.34 -4.10 1.01
C ALA A 140 12.63 -3.91 0.20
N SER A 141 12.47 -3.62 -1.08
CA SER A 141 13.52 -3.25 -2.04
C SER A 141 13.07 -2.02 -2.85
N ALA A 142 13.83 -1.65 -3.88
CA ALA A 142 13.44 -0.57 -4.79
C ALA A 142 12.14 -0.88 -5.55
N ASP A 143 11.85 -2.16 -5.79
CA ASP A 143 10.79 -2.60 -6.70
C ASP A 143 9.51 -3.02 -5.97
N CYS A 144 9.59 -3.39 -4.70
CA CYS A 144 8.44 -3.89 -3.96
C CYS A 144 8.62 -3.82 -2.44
N PHE A 145 7.53 -4.02 -1.72
CA PHE A 145 7.57 -4.35 -0.30
C PHE A 145 6.52 -5.36 0.09
N ILE A 146 6.84 -6.17 1.09
CA ILE A 146 5.94 -7.16 1.67
C ILE A 146 5.57 -6.67 3.06
N MET A 147 4.28 -6.48 3.29
CA MET A 147 3.74 -6.15 4.61
C MET A 147 2.62 -7.08 5.01
N GLY A 148 2.45 -7.30 6.30
CA GLY A 148 1.35 -8.12 6.78
C GLY A 148 0.96 -7.85 8.22
N THR A 149 -0.18 -8.40 8.61
CA THR A 149 -0.61 -8.36 10.01
C THR A 149 0.46 -9.01 10.88
N PRO A 150 0.76 -8.42 12.04
CA PRO A 150 1.74 -8.99 12.96
C PRO A 150 1.36 -10.43 13.35
N LEU A 151 2.30 -11.36 13.14
CA LEU A 151 2.10 -12.80 13.39
C LEU A 151 2.04 -13.15 14.88
N SER A 152 2.42 -12.22 15.76
CA SER A 152 2.29 -12.30 17.21
C SER A 152 1.38 -11.18 17.71
N GLU A 153 0.51 -11.46 18.69
CA GLU A 153 -0.46 -10.55 19.33
C GLU A 153 0.14 -9.29 20.01
N THR A 154 1.36 -8.87 19.67
CA THR A 154 2.09 -7.84 20.41
C THR A 154 1.87 -6.40 19.94
N THR A 155 0.99 -6.14 18.98
CA THR A 155 0.79 -4.78 18.43
C THR A 155 -0.67 -4.34 18.33
N SER A 156 -1.59 -4.98 19.06
CA SER A 156 -2.85 -4.30 19.38
C SER A 156 -2.55 -3.08 20.25
N PHE A 157 -3.24 -1.97 19.98
CA PHE A 157 -3.22 -0.79 20.85
C PHE A 157 -3.74 -1.08 22.27
N ASP A 158 -4.29 -2.28 22.50
CA ASP A 158 -4.72 -2.78 23.80
C ASP A 158 -4.04 -4.12 24.11
N LYS A 159 -3.05 -4.10 24.99
CA LYS A 159 -2.42 -5.29 25.56
C LYS A 159 -3.26 -5.80 26.74
N LYS A 160 -4.07 -6.82 26.51
CA LYS A 160 -4.47 -7.77 27.55
C LYS A 160 -4.81 -9.10 26.87
N HIS A 161 -4.18 -10.18 27.35
CA HIS A 161 -4.23 -11.56 26.85
C HIS A 161 -3.36 -11.76 25.57
N LEU A 162 -2.58 -12.82 25.37
CA LEU A 162 -2.71 -14.20 25.83
C LEU A 162 -1.38 -14.96 26.08
N ASN A 163 -1.57 -16.11 26.71
CA ASN A 163 -0.64 -17.22 26.94
C ASN A 163 -0.59 -18.19 25.72
N ARG A 164 0.60 -18.76 25.48
CA ARG A 164 0.91 -20.14 25.01
C ARG A 164 0.33 -20.68 23.67
N GLY A 165 1.23 -20.94 22.72
CA GLY A 165 1.71 -22.31 22.45
C GLY A 165 0.83 -23.30 21.68
N ILE A 166 -0.11 -22.86 20.87
CA ILE A 166 -0.91 -23.72 19.97
C ILE A 166 -0.78 -23.13 18.56
N TYR A 167 -0.66 -23.98 17.51
CA TYR A 167 -0.81 -23.55 16.12
C TYR A 167 -2.22 -22.98 15.93
N GLN A 168 -2.37 -21.69 16.26
CA GLN A 168 -3.62 -20.98 16.16
C GLN A 168 -3.88 -20.74 14.68
N LYS A 169 -5.09 -21.12 14.22
CA LYS A 169 -5.65 -20.64 12.95
C LYS A 169 -5.32 -19.15 12.87
N PRO A 170 -4.69 -18.65 11.78
CA PRO A 170 -4.44 -17.23 11.63
C PRO A 170 -5.72 -16.47 11.95
N PRO A 171 -5.67 -15.37 12.73
CA PRO A 171 -6.86 -14.58 13.02
C PRO A 171 -7.63 -14.34 11.73
N ASP A 172 -8.97 -14.32 11.77
CA ASP A 172 -9.74 -14.11 10.53
C ASP A 172 -9.34 -12.80 9.83
N SER A 173 -8.75 -11.83 10.55
CA SER A 173 -8.21 -10.59 9.96
C SER A 173 -6.74 -10.65 9.50
N SER A 174 -6.13 -11.83 9.45
CA SER A 174 -4.74 -12.02 9.03
C SER A 174 -4.56 -11.71 7.55
N ARG A 175 -3.44 -11.06 7.22
CA ARG A 175 -3.16 -10.61 5.86
C ARG A 175 -1.66 -10.53 5.60
N CYS A 176 -1.21 -10.97 4.44
CA CYS A 176 0.14 -10.73 3.90
C CYS A 176 -0.01 -10.17 2.50
N LEU A 177 0.65 -9.05 2.20
CA LEU A 177 0.51 -8.29 0.96
C LEU A 177 1.87 -8.02 0.35
N LEU A 178 2.03 -8.36 -0.93
CA LEU A 178 3.12 -7.88 -1.77
C LEU A 178 2.66 -6.66 -2.56
N TRP A 179 3.21 -5.50 -2.24
CA TRP A 179 2.97 -4.25 -2.96
C TRP A 179 4.11 -3.94 -3.91
N ALA A 180 3.77 -3.45 -5.10
CA ALA A 180 4.74 -2.93 -6.06
C ALA A 180 4.09 -1.91 -7.01
N PRO A 181 4.89 -1.11 -7.74
CA PRO A 181 4.39 -0.23 -8.79
C PRO A 181 3.67 -1.03 -9.89
N GLU A 182 2.56 -0.49 -10.39
CA GLU A 182 1.67 -1.11 -11.38
C GLU A 182 2.41 -1.60 -12.65
N SER A 183 3.46 -0.91 -13.10
CA SER A 183 4.27 -1.26 -14.27
C SER A 183 5.30 -2.36 -14.03
N SER A 184 5.51 -2.83 -12.79
CA SER A 184 6.66 -3.67 -12.41
C SER A 184 6.52 -5.17 -12.74
N HIS A 185 5.61 -5.56 -13.64
CA HIS A 185 5.28 -6.97 -13.92
C HIS A 185 6.48 -7.89 -14.21
N SER A 186 7.53 -7.39 -14.87
CA SER A 186 8.72 -8.17 -15.23
C SER A 186 9.81 -8.20 -14.15
N ALA A 187 9.83 -7.22 -13.23
CA ALA A 187 10.89 -7.07 -12.23
C ALA A 187 10.60 -7.79 -10.90
N LEU A 188 9.43 -8.41 -10.76
CA LEU A 188 8.92 -8.89 -9.46
C LEU A 188 9.35 -10.30 -9.06
N ARG A 189 10.11 -11.03 -9.88
CA ARG A 189 10.47 -12.42 -9.56
C ARG A 189 11.08 -12.57 -8.16
N THR A 190 12.07 -11.75 -7.81
CA THR A 190 12.72 -11.78 -6.49
C THR A 190 11.71 -11.46 -5.37
N CYS A 191 10.81 -10.52 -5.61
CA CYS A 191 9.77 -10.14 -4.66
C CYS A 191 8.76 -11.25 -4.42
N GLN A 192 8.34 -11.95 -5.48
CA GLN A 192 7.44 -13.10 -5.41
C GLN A 192 8.10 -14.27 -4.66
N GLU A 193 9.38 -14.55 -4.93
CA GLU A 193 10.13 -15.59 -4.20
C GLU A 193 10.24 -15.26 -2.70
N LYS A 194 10.49 -14.00 -2.34
CA LYS A 194 10.48 -13.55 -0.93
C LYS A 194 9.09 -13.66 -0.31
N TYR A 195 8.05 -13.27 -1.06
CA TYR A 195 6.67 -13.35 -0.63
C TYR A 195 6.28 -14.79 -0.31
N SER A 196 6.52 -15.73 -1.22
CA SER A 196 6.19 -17.15 -1.02
C SER A 196 6.88 -17.75 0.20
N ARG A 197 8.08 -17.29 0.56
CA ARG A 197 8.78 -17.75 1.78
C ARG A 197 8.23 -17.14 3.06
N ILE A 198 7.86 -15.86 3.02
CA ILE A 198 7.40 -15.09 4.19
C ILE A 198 5.93 -15.40 4.51
N CYS A 199 5.10 -15.50 3.48
CA CYS A 199 3.64 -15.49 3.61
C CYS A 199 2.99 -16.88 3.45
N SER A 200 3.77 -17.95 3.23
CA SER A 200 3.24 -19.30 2.93
C SER A 200 2.23 -19.85 3.94
N ASN A 201 2.32 -19.43 5.20
CA ASN A 201 1.46 -19.90 6.29
C ASN A 201 0.47 -18.83 6.78
N VAL A 202 0.24 -17.78 6.00
CA VAL A 202 -0.73 -16.72 6.32
C VAL A 202 -2.01 -16.94 5.53
N GLY A 203 -3.15 -16.74 6.17
CA GLY A 203 -4.45 -16.73 5.51
C GLY A 203 -4.92 -18.10 4.98
N ILE A 204 -6.08 -18.07 4.31
CA ILE A 204 -6.71 -19.21 3.64
C ILE A 204 -7.05 -18.92 2.19
N SER A 205 -7.09 -17.64 1.81
CA SER A 205 -7.42 -17.19 0.46
C SER A 205 -6.22 -16.49 -0.15
N ALA A 206 -5.75 -16.98 -1.29
CA ALA A 206 -4.67 -16.37 -2.05
C ALA A 206 -5.23 -15.57 -3.23
N TYR A 207 -4.59 -14.46 -3.54
CA TYR A 207 -4.91 -13.65 -4.71
C TYR A 207 -3.63 -13.22 -5.43
N HIS A 208 -3.69 -13.23 -6.75
CA HIS A 208 -2.63 -12.78 -7.64
C HIS A 208 -3.20 -11.71 -8.57
N TYR A 209 -2.49 -10.58 -8.67
CA TYR A 209 -2.91 -9.48 -9.52
C TYR A 209 -2.96 -9.87 -10.99
N ASN A 210 -4.10 -9.58 -11.61
CA ASN A 210 -4.33 -9.70 -13.02
C ASN A 210 -4.97 -8.40 -13.52
N GLU A 211 -4.20 -7.62 -14.27
CA GLU A 211 -4.64 -6.31 -14.77
C GLU A 211 -5.93 -6.42 -15.58
N THR A 212 -6.03 -7.42 -16.48
CA THR A 212 -7.19 -7.63 -17.33
C THR A 212 -8.45 -7.90 -16.49
N GLU A 213 -8.34 -8.78 -15.50
CA GLU A 213 -9.45 -9.09 -14.59
C GLU A 213 -9.88 -7.85 -13.80
N CYS A 214 -8.91 -7.12 -13.24
CA CYS A 214 -9.20 -5.91 -12.47
C CYS A 214 -9.82 -4.80 -13.31
N ARG A 215 -9.45 -4.68 -14.59
CA ARG A 215 -10.05 -3.73 -15.52
C ARG A 215 -11.47 -4.11 -15.90
N ILE A 216 -11.77 -5.40 -16.06
CA ILE A 216 -13.15 -5.88 -16.33
C ILE A 216 -14.05 -5.59 -15.14
N LEU A 217 -13.53 -5.76 -13.92
CA LEU A 217 -14.29 -5.50 -12.71
C LEU A 217 -14.53 -4.00 -12.53
N ALA A 218 -13.59 -3.12 -12.90
CA ALA A 218 -13.63 -1.68 -12.64
C ALA A 218 -14.95 -1.03 -13.12
N PRO A 219 -15.54 -0.12 -12.32
CA PRO A 219 -16.73 0.60 -12.77
C PRO A 219 -16.34 1.50 -13.96
N LEU A 220 -17.14 1.44 -15.04
CA LEU A 220 -17.03 2.31 -16.22
C LEU A 220 -17.08 3.79 -15.85
#